data_AF-A0A4Z0JPF3-F1
#
_entry.id   AF-A0A4Z0JPF3-F1
#
_cell.length_a   1.000
_cell.length_b   1.000
_cell.length_c   1.000
_cell.angle_alpha   90.00
_cell.angle_beta   90.00
_cell.angle_gamma   90.00
#
_symmetry.space_group_name_H-M   'P 1'
#
loop_
_entity.id
_entity.type
_entity.pdbx_description
1 polymer ?
#
loop_
_entity_poly.entity_id
_entity_poly.type
_entity_poly.pdbx_seq_one_letter_code
_entity_poly.pdbx_strand_id
1 'polypeptide(L)' 'MTPKKLLPEFSWIKTKDGITGAILEVYDTKPDYLAEYYPHSQVGEDDDITFSVNNEDIVEYEVPKH' A
#
# COMPACT_ATOMS: atom_id res chain seq x y z
N MET A 1 2.25 21.93 -7.87
CA MET A 1 1.68 20.80 -7.11
C MET A 1 2.55 20.60 -5.89
N THR A 2 2.02 20.77 -4.69
CA THR A 2 2.77 20.46 -3.46
C THR A 2 3.04 18.95 -3.48
N PRO A 3 4.30 18.49 -3.37
CA PRO A 3 4.58 17.06 -3.33
C PRO A 3 3.78 16.45 -2.19
N LYS A 4 2.90 15.47 -2.50
CA LYS A 4 2.24 14.69 -1.46
C LYS A 4 3.34 13.96 -0.69
N LYS A 5 3.39 14.17 0.62
CA LYS A 5 4.29 13.44 1.51
C LYS A 5 4.04 11.94 1.34
N LEU A 6 5.10 11.15 1.16
CA LEU A 6 4.98 9.69 1.09
C LEU A 6 4.48 9.13 2.43
N LEU A 7 3.71 8.04 2.36
CA LEU A 7 3.27 7.28 3.52
C LEU A 7 4.43 6.41 4.03
N PRO A 8 4.56 6.18 5.35
CA PRO A 8 5.59 5.29 5.88
C PRO A 8 5.25 3.81 5.63
N GLU A 9 6.24 2.94 5.80
CA GLU A 9 6.06 1.49 5.87
C GLU A 9 5.00 1.09 6.91
N PHE A 10 4.38 -0.06 6.68
CA PHE A 10 3.26 -0.62 7.44
C PHE A 10 1.99 0.22 7.48
N SER A 11 1.92 1.29 6.67
CA SER A 11 0.65 1.98 6.45
C SER A 11 -0.30 1.06 5.70
N TRP A 12 -1.53 0.94 6.20
CA TRP A 12 -2.60 0.29 5.47
C TRP A 12 -3.10 1.23 4.38
N ILE A 13 -3.34 0.70 3.18
CA ILE A 13 -3.77 1.47 2.02
C ILE A 13 -4.90 0.76 1.27
N LYS A 14 -5.73 1.57 0.61
CA LYS A 14 -6.70 1.13 -0.39
C LYS A 14 -6.50 1.91 -1.67
N THR A 15 -6.34 1.20 -2.79
CA THR A 15 -6.17 1.80 -4.10
C THR A 15 -7.52 2.12 -4.76
N LYS A 16 -7.50 2.97 -5.80
CA LYS A 16 -8.67 3.29 -6.62
C LYS A 16 -9.36 2.07 -7.26
N ASP A 17 -8.61 0.98 -7.46
CA ASP A 17 -9.10 -0.28 -8.02
C ASP A 17 -9.72 -1.21 -6.95
N GLY A 18 -9.77 -0.74 -5.69
CA GLY A 18 -10.35 -1.47 -4.56
C GLY A 18 -9.40 -2.49 -3.93
N ILE A 19 -8.13 -2.52 -4.33
CA ILE A 19 -7.11 -3.40 -3.76
C ILE A 19 -6.66 -2.82 -2.42
N THR A 20 -6.66 -3.64 -1.38
CA THR A 20 -6.21 -3.29 -0.03
C THR A 20 -4.90 -3.99 0.31
N GLY A 21 -4.03 -3.30 1.03
CA GLY A 21 -2.74 -3.87 1.41
C GLY A 21 -2.00 -3.04 2.46
N ALA A 22 -0.86 -3.54 2.91
CA ALA A 22 0.07 -2.82 3.77
C ALA A 22 1.34 -2.47 3.00
N ILE A 23 1.84 -1.24 3.15
CA ILE A 23 3.11 -0.84 2.54
C ILE A 23 4.25 -1.63 3.19
N LEU A 24 5.06 -2.32 2.39
CA LEU A 24 6.27 -3.00 2.83
C LEU A 24 7.52 -2.13 2.65
N GLU A 25 7.62 -1.44 1.51
CA GLU A 25 8.76 -0.60 1.17
C GLU A 25 8.31 0.72 0.53
N VAL A 26 9.09 1.79 0.77
CA VAL A 26 8.87 3.12 0.20
C VAL A 26 10.07 3.49 -0.69
N TYR A 27 9.80 3.88 -1.93
CA TYR A 27 10.83 4.27 -2.89
C TYR A 27 10.84 5.77 -3.16
N ASP A 28 12.01 6.34 -3.43
CA ASP A 28 12.18 7.74 -3.85
C ASP A 28 11.81 7.99 -5.33
N THR A 29 11.53 6.91 -6.08
CA THR A 29 11.15 6.92 -7.50
C THR A 29 9.88 6.11 -7.71
N LYS A 30 9.23 6.23 -8.87
CA LYS A 30 8.06 5.39 -9.20
C LYS A 30 8.44 3.94 -9.50
N PRO A 31 7.61 2.95 -9.09
CA PRO A 31 6.40 3.10 -8.25
C PRO A 31 6.77 3.56 -6.83
N ASP A 32 5.94 4.38 -6.19
CA ASP A 32 6.26 4.98 -4.89
C ASP A 32 6.35 3.93 -3.76
N TYR A 33 5.64 2.80 -3.89
CA TYR A 33 5.54 1.77 -2.86
C TYR A 33 5.55 0.35 -3.43
N LEU A 34 6.06 -0.58 -2.63
CA LEU A 34 5.72 -2.00 -2.68
C LEU A 34 4.75 -2.29 -1.53
N ALA A 35 3.62 -2.94 -1.82
CA ALA A 35 2.62 -3.28 -0.82
C ALA A 35 2.28 -4.77 -0.84
N GLU A 36 1.99 -5.35 0.31
CA GLU A 36 1.47 -6.70 0.47
C GLU A 36 -0.04 -6.68 0.42
N TYR A 37 -0.63 -7.52 -0.42
CA TYR A 37 -2.07 -7.66 -0.56
C TYR A 37 -2.68 -8.25 0.71
N TYR A 38 -3.70 -7.57 1.23
CA TYR A 38 -4.45 -8.04 2.38
C TYR A 38 -5.88 -8.41 1.95
N PRO A 39 -6.17 -9.68 1.63
CA PRO A 39 -7.51 -10.10 1.23
C PRO A 39 -8.50 -9.99 2.40
N HIS A 40 -9.71 -9.51 2.10
CA HIS A 40 -10.83 -9.51 3.06
C HIS A 40 -11.26 -10.92 3.50
N SER A 41 -10.91 -11.98 2.77
CA SER A 41 -11.11 -13.37 3.19
C SER A 41 -9.78 -14.11 3.19
N GLN A 42 -9.24 -14.38 4.37
CA GLN A 42 -8.11 -15.29 4.52
C GLN A 42 -8.58 -16.73 4.18
N VAL A 43 -8.41 -17.13 2.93
CA VAL A 43 -8.63 -18.51 2.48
C VAL A 43 -7.46 -18.91 1.57
N GLY A 44 -6.30 -19.15 2.17
CA GLY A 44 -5.11 -19.67 1.50
C GLY A 44 -3.85 -19.35 2.29
N GLU A 45 -3.07 -20.37 2.64
CA GLU A 45 -1.87 -20.27 3.47
C GLU A 45 -0.62 -19.77 2.72
N ASP A 46 -0.72 -19.35 1.45
CA ASP A 46 0.43 -19.48 0.54
C ASP A 46 0.70 -18.36 -0.47
N ASP A 47 0.11 -17.17 -0.37
CA ASP A 47 0.55 -16.09 -1.28
C ASP A 47 0.67 -14.74 -0.57
N ASP A 48 1.91 -14.41 -0.17
CA ASP A 48 2.38 -13.04 0.07
C ASP A 48 2.35 -12.27 -1.27
N ILE A 49 1.15 -12.01 -1.80
CA ILE A 49 0.99 -11.32 -3.08
C ILE A 49 1.41 -9.87 -2.89
N THR A 50 2.57 -9.51 -3.41
CA THR A 50 3.00 -8.11 -3.44
C THR A 50 2.52 -7.42 -4.72
N PHE A 51 2.29 -6.11 -4.62
CA PHE A 51 1.91 -5.26 -5.74
C PHE A 51 2.53 -3.87 -5.62
N SER A 52 2.87 -3.27 -6.76
CA SER A 52 3.42 -1.92 -6.81
C SER A 52 2.31 -0.88 -6.81
N VAL A 53 2.53 0.22 -6.09
CA VAL A 53 1.52 1.29 -5.92
C VAL A 53 2.18 2.66 -6.11
N ASN A 54 1.52 3.54 -6.86
CA ASN A 54 1.88 4.96 -6.85
C ASN A 54 1.03 5.73 -5.83
N ASN A 55 1.56 6.82 -5.30
CA ASN A 55 0.87 7.69 -4.34
C ASN A 55 -0.43 8.27 -4.91
N GLU A 56 -0.49 8.53 -6.22
CA GLU A 56 -1.72 8.98 -6.87
C GLU A 56 -2.85 7.93 -6.89
N ASP A 57 -2.53 6.65 -6.72
CA ASP A 57 -3.50 5.56 -6.80
C ASP A 57 -4.16 5.26 -5.44
N ILE A 58 -3.62 5.80 -4.34
CA ILE A 58 -4.13 5.59 -2.98
C ILE A 58 -5.29 6.55 -2.68
N VAL A 59 -6.45 5.99 -2.34
CA VAL A 59 -7.68 6.74 -2.04
C VAL A 59 -8.02 6.79 -0.55
N GLU A 60 -7.62 5.77 0.22
CA GLU A 60 -7.77 5.71 1.67
C GLU A 60 -6.48 5.12 2.28
N TYR A 61 -6.10 5.58 3.47
CA TYR A 61 -4.96 5.03 4.20
C TYR A 61 -5.11 5.19 5.71
N GLU A 62 -4.46 4.29 6.45
CA GLU A 62 -4.25 4.39 7.90
C GLU A 62 -2.75 4.24 8.18
N VAL A 63 -2.19 5.20 8.92
CA VAL A 63 -0.78 5.18 9.31
C VAL A 63 -0.66 4.45 10.66
N PRO A 64 0.33 3.56 10.85
CA PRO A 64 0.52 2.86 12.12
C PRO A 64 0.73 3.87 13.26
N LYS A 65 0.01 3.65 14.37
CA LYS A 65 0.24 4.39 15.62
C LYS A 65 1.38 3.70 16.36
N HIS A 66 2.40 4.46 16.75
CA HIS A 66 3.49 3.99 17.60
C HIS A 66 2.98 3.43 18.93
#